data_AF-A0A383BR86-F1
#
_entry.id   AF-A0A383BR86-F1
#
_cell.length_a   1.000
_cell.length_b   1.000
_cell.length_c   1.000
_cell.angle_alpha   90.00
_cell.angle_beta   90.00
_cell.angle_gamma   90.00
#
_symmetry.space_group_name_H-M   'P 1'
#
loop_
_entity.id
_entity.type
_entity.pdbx_description
1 polymer ?
#
loop_
_entity_poly.entity_id
_entity_poly.type
_entity_poly.pdbx_seq_one_letter_code
_entity_poly.pdbx_strand_id
1 'polypeptide(L)'
;MEFSLSSEQEMIIDTVRSFVEQELYPHEDEVEKTNHIDASLADSIKQKAINLGLYATNMPVEHGGGGLDTLTLCLLEKELGKANFGLQYIVARPSNILMACKDEQIDKYLVPTIRGEKVDCLAMTEPNAGSDVRSMKCRAERDGEYFVINGSKHFISHADMADYVILFVASGVEETSRGAKKKITSFLVDMGTPGFSVETGYNSVSHRGYHNFILNFDNCRVHESQVLGEVDH
;
A
#
# COMPACT_ATOMS: atom_id res chain seq x y z
N MET A 1 -16.01 -27.93 -19.19
CA MET A 1 -15.47 -26.78 -18.45
C MET A 1 -15.02 -25.78 -19.48
N GLU A 2 -15.36 -24.51 -19.26
CA GLU A 2 -15.02 -23.40 -20.15
C GLU A 2 -13.87 -22.63 -19.51
N PHE A 3 -12.72 -22.60 -20.19
CA PHE A 3 -11.48 -21.98 -19.73
C PHE A 3 -10.99 -20.88 -20.68
N SER A 4 -11.79 -20.55 -21.69
CA SER A 4 -11.54 -19.42 -22.58
C SER A 4 -11.77 -18.10 -21.84
N LEU A 5 -11.01 -17.09 -22.22
CA LEU A 5 -11.24 -15.73 -21.74
C LEU A 5 -12.48 -15.14 -22.40
N SER A 6 -13.13 -14.21 -21.70
CA SER A 6 -14.13 -13.35 -22.33
C SER A 6 -13.43 -12.35 -23.26
N SER A 7 -14.16 -11.82 -24.25
CA SER A 7 -13.62 -10.77 -25.13
C SER A 7 -13.23 -9.51 -24.35
N GLU A 8 -13.90 -9.22 -23.24
CA GLU A 8 -13.53 -8.12 -22.33
C GLU A 8 -12.17 -8.38 -21.66
N GLN A 9 -11.96 -9.59 -21.13
CA GLN A 9 -10.68 -9.98 -20.55
C GLN A 9 -9.54 -9.93 -21.58
N GLU A 10 -9.79 -10.37 -22.81
CA GLU A 10 -8.82 -10.28 -23.91
C GLU A 10 -8.43 -8.82 -24.20
N MET A 11 -9.41 -7.91 -24.30
CA MET A 11 -9.15 -6.49 -24.54
C MET A 11 -8.34 -5.84 -23.39
N ILE A 12 -8.65 -6.16 -22.13
CA ILE A 12 -7.91 -5.66 -20.97
C ILE A 12 -6.46 -6.15 -21.02
N ILE A 13 -6.26 -7.45 -21.25
CA ILE A 13 -4.93 -8.06 -21.34
C ILE A 13 -4.10 -7.42 -22.46
N ASP A 14 -4.67 -7.22 -23.64
CA ASP A 14 -3.95 -6.63 -24.77
C ASP A 14 -3.61 -5.16 -24.52
N THR A 15 -4.48 -4.43 -23.81
CA THR A 15 -4.20 -3.06 -23.37
C THR A 15 -3.04 -3.02 -22.37
N VAL A 16 -3.06 -3.87 -21.35
CA VAL A 16 -1.99 -3.96 -20.34
C VAL A 16 -0.67 -4.40 -20.98
N ARG A 17 -0.71 -5.37 -21.89
CA ARG A 17 0.48 -5.82 -22.63
C ARG A 17 1.10 -4.68 -23.41
N SER A 18 0.29 -3.92 -24.15
CA SER A 18 0.75 -2.77 -24.93
C SER A 18 1.35 -1.69 -24.01
N PHE A 19 0.72 -1.44 -22.86
CA PHE A 19 1.24 -0.51 -21.86
C PHE A 19 2.61 -0.97 -21.31
N VAL A 20 2.73 -2.24 -20.94
CA VAL A 20 4.00 -2.82 -20.46
C VAL A 20 5.11 -2.66 -21.50
N GLU A 21 4.84 -3.04 -22.75
CA GLU A 21 5.82 -3.00 -23.84
C GLU A 21 6.27 -1.58 -24.20
N GLN A 22 5.36 -0.61 -24.15
CA GLN A 22 5.62 0.76 -24.61
C GLN A 22 6.06 1.70 -23.49
N GLU A 23 5.59 1.47 -22.26
CA GLU A 23 5.70 2.43 -21.16
C GLU A 23 6.58 1.94 -20.01
N LEU A 24 6.81 0.63 -19.88
CA LEU A 24 7.62 0.08 -18.78
C LEU A 24 8.95 -0.50 -19.27
N TYR A 25 8.92 -1.42 -20.24
CA TYR A 25 10.12 -2.09 -20.76
C TYR A 25 11.27 -1.14 -21.18
N PRO A 26 11.02 0.02 -21.82
CA PRO A 26 12.10 0.93 -22.19
C PRO A 26 12.94 1.46 -21.01
N HIS A 27 12.45 1.34 -19.77
CA HIS A 27 13.08 1.89 -18.58
C HIS A 27 13.71 0.83 -17.66
N GLU A 28 13.48 -0.46 -17.90
CA GLU A 28 13.89 -1.53 -16.99
C GLU A 28 15.40 -1.60 -16.78
N ASP A 29 16.17 -1.55 -17.86
CA ASP A 29 17.62 -1.63 -17.82
C ASP A 29 18.24 -0.53 -16.95
N GLU A 30 17.67 0.67 -16.98
CA GLU A 30 18.15 1.81 -16.19
C GLU A 30 17.76 1.65 -14.72
N VAL A 31 16.51 1.28 -14.45
CA VAL A 31 16.02 1.05 -13.08
C VAL A 31 16.78 -0.08 -12.40
N GLU A 32 17.08 -1.17 -13.12
CA GLU A 32 17.88 -2.28 -12.59
C GLU A 32 19.31 -1.86 -12.24
N LYS A 33 19.95 -1.02 -13.08
CA LYS A 33 21.32 -0.53 -12.82
C LYS A 33 21.39 0.48 -11.69
N THR A 34 20.43 1.39 -11.64
CA THR A 34 20.48 2.56 -10.74
C THR A 34 19.75 2.34 -9.43
N ASN A 35 18.85 1.36 -9.37
CA ASN A 35 17.90 1.21 -8.28
C ASN A 35 17.11 2.50 -8.03
N HIS A 36 16.72 3.20 -9.09
CA HIS A 36 16.04 4.49 -8.97
C HIS A 36 15.04 4.66 -10.10
N ILE A 37 13.88 5.24 -9.76
CA ILE A 37 12.88 5.67 -10.73
C ILE A 37 12.75 7.18 -10.55
N ASP A 38 13.01 7.93 -11.61
CA ASP A 38 12.89 9.38 -11.59
C ASP A 38 11.43 9.79 -11.36
N ALA A 39 11.21 10.83 -10.54
CA ALA A 39 9.87 11.27 -10.17
C ALA A 39 9.03 11.73 -11.38
N SER A 40 9.66 12.33 -12.39
CA SER A 40 8.95 12.75 -13.62
C SER A 40 8.58 11.56 -14.49
N LEU A 41 9.41 10.52 -14.52
CA LEU A 41 9.08 9.25 -15.16
C LEU A 41 7.92 8.56 -14.44
N ALA A 42 7.97 8.50 -13.11
CA ALA A 42 6.90 7.91 -12.31
C ALA A 42 5.56 8.62 -12.52
N ASP A 43 5.56 9.96 -12.53
CA ASP A 43 4.34 10.72 -12.82
C ASP A 43 3.84 10.47 -14.25
N SER A 44 4.73 10.46 -15.25
CA SER A 44 4.36 10.14 -16.64
C SER A 44 3.69 8.76 -16.76
N ILE A 45 4.28 7.71 -16.17
CA ILE A 45 3.71 6.36 -16.17
C ILE A 45 2.35 6.35 -15.46
N LYS A 46 2.25 7.00 -14.29
CA LYS A 46 1.01 7.12 -13.51
C LYS A 46 -0.10 7.79 -14.33
N GLN A 47 0.17 8.94 -14.94
CA GLN A 47 -0.82 9.66 -15.76
C GLN A 47 -1.30 8.82 -16.94
N LYS A 48 -0.39 8.12 -17.63
CA LYS A 48 -0.77 7.23 -18.74
C LYS A 48 -1.64 6.06 -18.26
N ALA A 49 -1.29 5.46 -17.12
CA ALA A 49 -2.09 4.39 -16.51
C ALA A 49 -3.50 4.87 -16.13
N ILE A 50 -3.62 6.06 -15.53
CA ILE A 50 -4.92 6.69 -15.21
C ILE A 50 -5.72 6.92 -16.49
N ASN A 51 -5.12 7.52 -17.52
CA ASN A 51 -5.79 7.83 -18.79
C ASN A 51 -6.29 6.59 -19.53
N LEU A 52 -5.61 5.45 -19.38
CA LEU A 52 -5.99 4.17 -19.95
C LEU A 52 -6.95 3.36 -19.06
N GLY A 53 -7.29 3.86 -17.87
CA GLY A 53 -8.16 3.15 -16.92
C GLY A 53 -7.51 1.94 -16.25
N LEU A 54 -6.17 1.89 -16.20
CA LEU A 54 -5.41 0.79 -15.57
C LEU A 54 -5.13 1.04 -14.08
N TYR A 55 -5.29 2.27 -13.61
CA TYR A 55 -5.06 2.68 -12.22
C TYR A 55 -6.26 2.34 -11.32
N ALA A 56 -5.99 1.88 -10.10
CA ALA A 56 -7.01 1.54 -9.09
C ALA A 56 -8.10 0.58 -9.59
N THR A 57 -7.74 -0.36 -10.47
CA THR A 57 -8.66 -1.34 -11.05
C THR A 57 -9.23 -2.34 -10.05
N ASN A 58 -8.55 -2.52 -8.91
CA ASN A 58 -9.00 -3.32 -7.77
C ASN A 58 -10.07 -2.64 -6.91
N MET A 59 -10.27 -1.32 -7.07
CA MET A 59 -11.19 -0.55 -6.25
C MET A 59 -12.58 -0.45 -6.89
N PRO A 60 -13.65 -0.32 -6.09
CA PRO A 60 -15.02 -0.30 -6.61
C PRO A 60 -15.35 0.94 -7.45
N VAL A 61 -16.26 0.77 -8.42
CA VAL A 61 -16.69 1.83 -9.34
C VAL A 61 -17.40 2.97 -8.60
N GLU A 62 -18.13 2.69 -7.52
CA GLU A 62 -18.82 3.70 -6.71
C GLU A 62 -17.87 4.73 -6.06
N HIS A 63 -16.59 4.39 -5.91
CA HIS A 63 -15.55 5.29 -5.41
C HIS A 63 -14.62 5.80 -6.53
N GLY A 64 -14.91 5.47 -7.79
CA GLY A 64 -14.14 5.88 -8.96
C GLY A 64 -13.01 4.92 -9.36
N GLY A 65 -12.98 3.70 -8.81
CA GLY A 65 -12.05 2.65 -9.23
C GLY A 65 -12.52 1.90 -10.49
N GLY A 66 -11.68 0.98 -10.98
CA GLY A 66 -11.98 0.22 -12.20
C GLY A 66 -12.93 -0.98 -12.01
N GLY A 67 -13.15 -1.42 -10.77
CA GLY A 67 -14.15 -2.44 -10.43
C GLY A 67 -13.92 -3.82 -11.05
N LEU A 68 -12.67 -4.20 -11.34
CA LEU A 68 -12.38 -5.51 -11.91
C LEU A 68 -12.67 -6.64 -10.92
N ASP A 69 -13.28 -7.72 -11.42
CA ASP A 69 -13.42 -8.95 -10.65
C ASP A 69 -12.05 -9.60 -10.38
N THR A 70 -12.02 -10.56 -9.43
CA THR A 70 -10.78 -11.24 -9.03
C THR A 70 -10.06 -11.95 -10.19
N LEU A 71 -10.78 -12.60 -11.09
CA LEU A 71 -10.16 -13.34 -12.21
C LEU A 71 -9.51 -12.37 -13.19
N THR A 72 -10.24 -11.31 -13.55
CA THR A 72 -9.76 -10.29 -14.48
C THR A 72 -8.59 -9.51 -13.88
N LEU A 73 -8.63 -9.19 -12.57
CA LEU A 73 -7.50 -8.59 -11.86
C LEU A 73 -6.26 -9.51 -11.87
N CYS A 74 -6.43 -10.81 -11.63
CA CYS A 74 -5.33 -11.79 -11.72
C CYS A 74 -4.68 -11.84 -13.12
N LEU A 75 -5.49 -11.70 -14.17
CA LEU A 75 -5.00 -11.67 -15.56
C LEU A 75 -4.22 -10.38 -15.85
N LEU A 76 -4.70 -9.24 -15.35
CA LEU A 76 -4.01 -7.95 -15.42
C LEU A 76 -2.67 -8.00 -14.68
N GLU A 77 -2.64 -8.49 -13.44
CA GLU A 77 -1.42 -8.63 -12.63
C GLU A 77 -0.39 -9.55 -13.29
N LYS A 78 -0.84 -10.61 -13.98
CA LYS A 78 0.04 -11.50 -14.74
C LYS A 78 0.75 -10.77 -15.89
N GLU A 79 0.07 -9.86 -16.59
CA GLU A 79 0.69 -9.10 -17.67
C GLU A 79 1.60 -7.98 -17.12
N LEU A 80 1.16 -7.22 -16.11
CA LEU A 80 2.00 -6.22 -15.42
C LEU A 80 3.26 -6.84 -14.82
N GLY A 81 3.14 -8.04 -14.23
CA GLY A 81 4.23 -8.75 -13.58
C GLY A 81 5.33 -9.26 -14.53
N LYS A 82 5.17 -9.08 -15.85
CA LYS A 82 6.26 -9.31 -16.82
C LYS A 82 7.32 -8.21 -16.77
N ALA A 83 6.97 -7.03 -16.24
CA ALA A 83 7.89 -5.91 -16.12
C ALA A 83 8.61 -5.87 -14.77
N ASN A 84 9.63 -4.99 -14.67
CA ASN A 84 10.26 -4.62 -13.41
C ASN A 84 9.20 -4.21 -12.37
N PHE A 85 9.37 -4.70 -11.15
CA PHE A 85 8.35 -4.54 -10.10
C PHE A 85 8.16 -3.09 -9.66
N GLY A 86 9.23 -2.29 -9.57
CA GLY A 86 9.14 -0.87 -9.21
C GLY A 86 8.34 -0.09 -10.24
N LEU A 87 8.57 -0.35 -11.53
CA LEU A 87 7.83 0.30 -12.63
C LEU A 87 6.36 -0.11 -12.65
N GLN A 88 6.05 -1.41 -12.57
CA GLN A 88 4.66 -1.86 -12.62
C GLN A 88 3.87 -1.46 -11.36
N TYR A 89 4.52 -1.23 -10.22
CA TYR A 89 3.86 -0.75 -9.00
C TYR A 89 3.29 0.68 -9.14
N ILE A 90 3.84 1.50 -10.05
CA ILE A 90 3.34 2.85 -10.35
C ILE A 90 1.92 2.80 -10.93
N VAL A 91 1.57 1.72 -11.63
CA VAL A 91 0.19 1.39 -12.00
C VAL A 91 -0.50 0.91 -10.72
N ALA A 92 -0.87 1.83 -9.85
CA ALA A 92 -1.15 1.49 -8.47
C ALA A 92 -2.45 0.69 -8.29
N ARG A 93 -2.40 -0.19 -7.29
CA ARG A 93 -3.53 -0.94 -6.77
C ARG A 93 -3.63 -0.57 -5.29
N PRO A 94 -4.42 0.47 -4.94
CA PRO A 94 -4.50 0.96 -3.57
C PRO A 94 -4.86 -0.16 -2.58
N SER A 95 -4.41 -0.06 -1.34
CA SER A 95 -4.67 -1.10 -0.34
C SER A 95 -6.18 -1.29 -0.11
N ASN A 96 -6.72 -2.50 -0.36
CA ASN A 96 -8.15 -2.80 -0.21
C ASN A 96 -8.73 -2.48 1.18
N ILE A 97 -7.89 -2.45 2.23
CA ILE A 97 -8.32 -2.07 3.58
C ILE A 97 -8.80 -0.62 3.68
N LEU A 98 -8.45 0.25 2.72
CA LEU A 98 -8.99 1.61 2.64
C LEU A 98 -10.51 1.64 2.49
N MET A 99 -11.14 0.54 2.06
CA MET A 99 -12.61 0.39 2.07
C MET A 99 -13.22 0.43 3.48
N ALA A 100 -12.41 0.31 4.53
CA ALA A 100 -12.85 0.53 5.91
C ALA A 100 -12.91 2.02 6.31
N CYS A 101 -12.51 2.94 5.42
CA CYS A 101 -12.65 4.38 5.66
C CYS A 101 -14.12 4.75 5.88
N LYS A 102 -14.37 5.63 6.85
CA LYS A 102 -15.69 6.21 7.13
C LYS A 102 -15.62 7.73 7.15
N ASP A 103 -16.76 8.37 6.91
CA ASP A 103 -16.94 9.81 7.04
C ASP A 103 -15.83 10.60 6.31
N GLU A 104 -15.14 11.51 7.01
CA GLU A 104 -14.07 12.35 6.46
C GLU A 104 -12.88 11.54 5.91
N GLN A 105 -12.68 10.28 6.33
CA GLN A 105 -11.59 9.46 5.81
C GLN A 105 -11.79 9.11 4.33
N ILE A 106 -13.04 9.04 3.86
CA ILE A 106 -13.32 8.73 2.45
C ILE A 106 -12.77 9.84 1.56
N ASP A 107 -13.07 11.08 1.89
CA ASP A 107 -12.63 12.25 1.12
C ASP A 107 -11.17 12.61 1.38
N LYS A 108 -10.62 12.29 2.56
CA LYS A 108 -9.22 12.58 2.92
C LYS A 108 -8.24 11.53 2.40
N TYR A 109 -8.65 10.25 2.31
CA TYR A 109 -7.76 9.13 2.02
C TYR A 109 -8.24 8.28 0.84
N LEU A 110 -9.41 7.64 0.95
CA LEU A 110 -9.85 6.64 -0.04
C LEU A 110 -9.93 7.21 -1.46
N VAL A 111 -10.74 8.25 -1.64
CA VAL A 111 -11.00 8.83 -2.98
C VAL A 111 -9.75 9.47 -3.59
N PRO A 112 -8.95 10.28 -2.86
CA PRO A 112 -7.68 10.79 -3.39
C PRO A 112 -6.70 9.69 -3.79
N THR A 113 -6.67 8.57 -3.05
CA THR A 113 -5.78 7.44 -3.37
C THR A 113 -6.25 6.73 -4.65
N ILE A 114 -7.55 6.55 -4.83
CA ILE A 114 -8.13 6.00 -6.08
C ILE A 114 -7.80 6.89 -7.29
N ARG A 115 -7.81 8.21 -7.11
CA ARG A 115 -7.49 9.18 -8.17
C ARG A 115 -5.99 9.33 -8.47
N GLY A 116 -5.12 8.70 -7.67
CA GLY A 116 -3.67 8.85 -7.79
C GLY A 116 -3.14 10.22 -7.33
N GLU A 117 -3.94 10.93 -6.54
CA GLU A 117 -3.59 12.19 -5.86
C GLU A 117 -2.85 11.93 -4.55
N LYS A 118 -3.09 10.77 -3.94
CA LYS A 118 -2.35 10.27 -2.77
C LYS A 118 -1.86 8.85 -2.97
N VAL A 119 -0.79 8.49 -2.27
CA VAL A 119 -0.21 7.15 -2.25
C VAL A 119 -0.18 6.63 -0.81
N ASP A 120 -0.66 5.40 -0.61
CA ASP A 120 -0.57 4.71 0.68
C ASP A 120 0.66 3.80 0.73
N CYS A 121 1.15 3.52 1.94
CA CYS A 121 1.95 2.33 2.20
C CYS A 121 1.47 1.60 3.44
N LEU A 122 1.67 0.27 3.49
CA LEU A 122 1.15 -0.59 4.53
C LEU A 122 2.26 -1.00 5.50
N ALA A 123 2.09 -0.70 6.80
CA ALA A 123 3.08 -0.94 7.82
C ALA A 123 2.63 -1.93 8.90
N MET A 124 3.11 -3.17 8.80
CA MET A 124 2.73 -4.26 9.70
C MET A 124 3.95 -4.95 10.33
N THR A 125 4.92 -5.34 9.49
CA THR A 125 6.09 -6.14 9.86
C THR A 125 7.04 -5.40 10.79
N GLU A 126 7.57 -6.11 11.77
CA GLU A 126 8.61 -5.64 12.71
C GLU A 126 9.81 -6.58 12.70
N PRO A 127 11.00 -6.12 13.15
CA PRO A 127 12.21 -6.94 13.23
C PRO A 127 12.05 -8.33 13.83
N ASN A 128 11.14 -8.48 14.81
CA ASN A 128 10.87 -9.74 15.49
C ASN A 128 9.44 -10.27 15.28
N ALA A 129 8.65 -9.65 14.39
CA ALA A 129 7.26 -10.02 14.13
C ALA A 129 6.91 -9.85 12.64
N GLY A 130 7.01 -10.95 11.88
CA GLY A 130 6.55 -11.04 10.48
C GLY A 130 5.41 -12.04 10.34
N SER A 131 5.71 -13.34 10.31
CA SER A 131 4.69 -14.39 10.22
C SER A 131 3.77 -14.43 11.44
N ASP A 132 4.30 -14.15 12.64
CA ASP A 132 3.50 -13.97 13.85
C ASP A 132 3.24 -12.49 14.12
N VAL A 133 2.34 -11.91 13.34
CA VAL A 133 1.97 -10.49 13.41
C VAL A 133 1.50 -10.08 14.82
N ARG A 134 0.86 -10.97 15.58
CA ARG A 134 0.34 -10.67 16.92
C ARG A 134 1.43 -10.62 18.00
N SER A 135 2.68 -10.96 17.69
CA SER A 135 3.82 -10.82 18.60
C SER A 135 4.46 -9.42 18.61
N MET A 136 3.94 -8.51 17.77
CA MET A 136 4.42 -7.16 17.58
C MET A 136 4.58 -6.36 18.89
N LYS A 137 5.57 -5.47 18.90
CA LYS A 137 5.97 -4.62 20.03
C LYS A 137 5.62 -3.16 19.81
N CYS A 138 5.51 -2.70 18.56
CA CYS A 138 4.99 -1.37 18.30
C CYS A 138 3.56 -1.30 18.81
N ARG A 139 3.28 -0.28 19.61
CA ARG A 139 2.05 -0.19 20.38
C ARG A 139 1.46 1.20 20.37
N ALA A 140 0.14 1.25 20.50
CA ALA A 140 -0.64 2.46 20.70
C ALA A 140 -1.25 2.45 22.10
N GLU A 141 -0.98 3.49 22.88
CA GLU A 141 -1.57 3.69 24.21
C GLU A 141 -2.59 4.83 24.13
N ARG A 142 -3.82 4.61 24.61
CA ARG A 142 -4.88 5.62 24.56
C ARG A 142 -4.59 6.75 25.55
N ASP A 143 -4.71 7.99 25.09
CA ASP A 143 -4.55 9.22 25.86
C ASP A 143 -5.65 10.22 25.47
N GLY A 144 -6.79 10.14 26.16
CA GLY A 144 -7.99 10.91 25.81
C GLY A 144 -8.55 10.51 24.44
N GLU A 145 -8.69 11.50 23.56
CA GLU A 145 -9.09 11.36 22.14
C GLU A 145 -7.91 11.02 21.22
N TYR A 146 -6.72 10.80 21.79
CA TYR A 146 -5.51 10.47 21.04
C TYR A 146 -4.99 9.08 21.39
N PHE A 147 -4.10 8.59 20.55
CA PHE A 147 -3.22 7.46 20.82
C PHE A 147 -1.77 7.92 20.72
N VAL A 148 -0.94 7.45 21.65
CA VAL A 148 0.51 7.65 21.63
C VAL A 148 1.15 6.37 21.12
N ILE A 149 1.81 6.45 19.97
CA ILE A 149 2.42 5.32 19.27
C ILE A 149 3.92 5.30 19.53
N ASN A 150 4.42 4.13 19.94
CA ASN A 150 5.83 3.88 20.17
C ASN A 150 6.27 2.53 19.58
N GLY A 151 7.34 2.54 18.80
CA GLY A 151 7.98 1.35 18.23
C GLY A 151 8.51 1.57 16.83
N SER A 152 8.74 0.47 16.10
CA SER A 152 9.23 0.54 14.73
C SER A 152 8.64 -0.54 13.83
N LYS A 153 8.59 -0.25 12.54
CA LYS A 153 8.23 -1.17 11.46
C LYS A 153 9.41 -1.27 10.49
N HIS A 154 9.56 -2.40 9.82
CA HIS A 154 10.64 -2.59 8.85
C HIS A 154 10.17 -3.32 7.60
N PHE A 155 10.97 -3.25 6.53
CA PHE A 155 10.58 -3.72 5.20
C PHE A 155 9.30 -3.05 4.68
N ILE A 156 9.05 -1.80 5.06
CA ILE A 156 7.87 -1.07 4.58
C ILE A 156 8.16 -0.55 3.19
N SER A 157 7.48 -1.12 2.21
CA SER A 157 7.69 -0.77 0.82
C SER A 157 7.24 0.65 0.51
N HIS A 158 8.01 1.33 -0.33
CA HIS A 158 7.61 2.55 -1.02
C HIS A 158 7.21 3.74 -0.13
N ALA A 159 7.70 3.76 1.12
CA ALA A 159 7.44 4.86 2.04
C ALA A 159 8.06 6.19 1.59
N ASP A 160 8.99 6.18 0.63
CA ASP A 160 9.54 7.36 -0.05
C ASP A 160 8.54 8.06 -0.98
N MET A 161 7.52 7.35 -1.46
CA MET A 161 6.50 7.89 -2.34
C MET A 161 5.11 8.00 -1.68
N ALA A 162 4.93 7.43 -0.49
CA ALA A 162 3.66 7.47 0.21
C ALA A 162 3.39 8.83 0.87
N ASP A 163 2.14 9.26 0.86
CA ASP A 163 1.64 10.44 1.57
C ASP A 163 1.18 10.11 3.01
N TYR A 164 0.82 8.85 3.24
CA TYR A 164 0.39 8.35 4.54
C TYR A 164 0.65 6.84 4.68
N VAL A 165 0.66 6.38 5.92
CA VAL A 165 0.90 5.00 6.30
C VAL A 165 -0.37 4.38 6.87
N ILE A 166 -0.74 3.21 6.37
CA ILE A 166 -1.71 2.31 7.02
C ILE A 166 -0.96 1.48 8.05
N LEU A 167 -0.94 1.94 9.29
CA LEU A 167 -0.11 1.42 10.37
C LEU A 167 -0.88 0.45 11.26
N PHE A 168 -0.39 -0.77 11.43
CA PHE A 168 -0.93 -1.77 12.37
C PHE A 168 -0.08 -1.84 13.63
N VAL A 169 -0.69 -1.65 14.80
CA VAL A 169 0.00 -1.66 16.09
C VAL A 169 -0.80 -2.37 17.17
N ALA A 170 -0.11 -2.90 18.18
CA ALA A 170 -0.76 -3.48 19.33
C ALA A 170 -1.42 -2.40 20.19
N SER A 171 -2.72 -2.48 20.40
CA SER A 171 -3.51 -1.49 21.16
C SER A 171 -4.12 -2.07 22.43
N GLY A 172 -4.08 -3.40 22.58
CA GLY A 172 -4.69 -4.10 23.71
C GLY A 172 -4.27 -5.54 23.83
N VAL A 173 -4.89 -6.25 24.77
CA VAL A 173 -4.70 -7.67 25.03
C VAL A 173 -6.06 -8.33 25.23
N GLU A 174 -6.23 -9.54 24.68
CA GLU A 174 -7.35 -10.42 24.99
C GLU A 174 -6.85 -11.74 25.58
N GLU A 175 -7.60 -12.29 26.54
CA GLU A 175 -7.36 -13.63 27.06
C GLU A 175 -8.04 -14.66 26.17
N THR A 176 -7.26 -15.63 25.69
CA THR A 176 -7.78 -16.74 24.88
C THR A 176 -7.52 -18.08 25.57
N SER A 177 -8.16 -19.15 25.10
CA SER A 177 -7.89 -20.51 25.59
C SER A 177 -6.43 -20.96 25.39
N ARG A 178 -5.66 -20.24 24.56
CA ARG A 178 -4.23 -20.48 24.31
C ARG A 178 -3.33 -19.42 24.96
N GLY A 179 -3.86 -18.64 25.90
CA GLY A 179 -3.16 -17.56 26.60
C GLY A 179 -3.47 -16.17 26.06
N ALA A 180 -2.86 -15.16 26.68
CA ALA A 180 -2.98 -13.76 26.32
C ALA A 180 -2.48 -13.50 24.89
N LYS A 181 -3.26 -12.78 24.09
CA LYS A 181 -2.88 -12.37 22.73
C LYS A 181 -3.08 -10.88 22.54
N LYS A 182 -2.24 -10.25 21.70
CA LYS A 182 -2.38 -8.83 21.36
C LYS A 182 -3.62 -8.59 20.51
N LYS A 183 -4.35 -7.53 20.83
CA LYS A 183 -5.31 -6.90 19.93
C LYS A 183 -4.59 -5.85 19.09
N ILE A 184 -5.03 -5.68 17.86
CA ILE A 184 -4.39 -4.81 16.87
C ILE A 184 -5.37 -3.71 16.51
N THR A 185 -4.87 -2.50 16.30
CA THR A 185 -5.63 -1.41 15.69
C THR A 185 -4.85 -0.90 14.48
N SER A 186 -5.55 -0.58 13.40
CA SER A 186 -4.98 0.10 12.23
C SER A 186 -5.24 1.60 12.27
N PHE A 187 -4.24 2.39 11.86
CA PHE A 187 -4.30 3.84 11.80
C PHE A 187 -3.89 4.37 10.42
N LEU A 188 -4.48 5.48 10.00
CA LEU A 188 -4.04 6.30 8.86
C LEU A 188 -3.12 7.40 9.38
N VAL A 189 -1.80 7.23 9.28
CA VAL A 189 -0.80 8.16 9.82
C VAL A 189 -0.19 8.97 8.68
N ASP A 190 -0.47 10.27 8.63
CA ASP A 190 0.07 11.17 7.61
C ASP A 190 1.60 11.26 7.73
N MET A 191 2.31 11.27 6.61
CA MET A 191 3.76 11.54 6.60
C MET A 191 4.05 12.91 7.22
N GLY A 192 5.12 13.00 8.02
CA GLY A 192 5.48 14.23 8.74
C GLY A 192 4.72 14.45 10.05
N THR A 193 3.87 13.51 10.48
CA THR A 193 3.29 13.53 11.84
C THR A 193 4.42 13.60 12.88
N PRO A 194 4.37 14.53 13.87
CA PRO A 194 5.41 14.62 14.90
C PRO A 194 5.63 13.30 15.64
N GLY A 195 6.90 12.89 15.77
CA GLY A 195 7.26 11.60 16.35
C GLY A 195 7.28 10.44 15.37
N PHE A 196 6.91 10.64 14.10
CA PHE A 196 7.05 9.65 13.03
C PHE A 196 8.22 10.03 12.10
N SER A 197 9.18 9.11 11.93
CA SER A 197 10.29 9.24 10.99
C SER A 197 10.44 8.03 10.07
N VAL A 198 11.03 8.28 8.91
CA VAL A 198 11.30 7.28 7.86
C VAL A 198 12.81 7.18 7.67
N GLU A 199 13.35 5.97 7.75
CA GLU A 199 14.74 5.66 7.51
C GLU A 199 14.87 4.71 6.31
N THR A 200 15.92 4.89 5.51
CA THR A 200 16.23 3.97 4.42
C THR A 200 16.38 2.56 4.97
N GLY A 201 15.67 1.61 4.35
CA GLY A 201 15.72 0.21 4.72
C GLY A 201 16.90 -0.51 4.11
N TYR A 202 16.69 -1.78 3.78
CA TYR A 202 17.76 -2.70 3.41
C TYR A 202 17.96 -2.75 1.90
N ASN A 203 19.17 -3.10 1.48
CA ASN A 203 19.44 -3.43 0.09
C ASN A 203 18.83 -4.79 -0.26
N SER A 204 17.77 -4.78 -1.07
CA SER A 204 17.14 -5.98 -1.60
C SER A 204 17.97 -6.61 -2.72
N VAL A 205 17.93 -7.94 -2.81
CA VAL A 205 18.58 -8.70 -3.89
C VAL A 205 17.83 -8.57 -5.23
N SER A 206 16.56 -8.20 -5.20
CA SER A 206 15.65 -8.04 -6.34
C SER A 206 14.74 -6.83 -6.14
N HIS A 207 13.88 -6.55 -7.13
CA HIS A 207 12.91 -5.44 -7.12
C HIS A 207 13.59 -4.06 -7.10
N ARG A 208 14.56 -3.86 -7.99
CA ARG A 208 15.23 -2.57 -8.12
C ARG A 208 14.21 -1.47 -8.48
N GLY A 209 14.38 -0.29 -7.87
CA GLY A 209 13.41 0.80 -7.96
C GLY A 209 12.20 0.66 -7.03
N TYR A 210 12.07 -0.46 -6.30
CA TYR A 210 11.04 -0.65 -5.27
C TYR A 210 11.69 -0.72 -3.89
N HIS A 211 11.83 0.45 -3.27
CA HIS A 211 12.55 0.59 -2.00
C HIS A 211 11.74 0.07 -0.82
N ASN A 212 12.45 -0.28 0.24
CA ASN A 212 11.87 -0.57 1.54
C ASN A 212 12.49 0.34 2.60
N PHE A 213 11.74 0.58 3.66
CA PHE A 213 12.06 1.54 4.71
C PHE A 213 11.85 0.95 6.09
N ILE A 214 12.48 1.59 7.06
CA ILE A 214 12.22 1.43 8.48
C ILE A 214 11.41 2.65 8.91
N LEU A 215 10.27 2.42 9.54
CA LEU A 215 9.42 3.47 10.08
C LEU A 215 9.55 3.47 11.59
N ASN A 216 9.92 4.61 12.17
CA ASN A 216 10.08 4.76 13.61
C ASN A 216 9.02 5.71 14.18
N PHE A 217 8.44 5.30 15.29
CA PHE A 217 7.42 6.05 16.03
C PHE A 217 7.93 6.25 17.45
N ASP A 218 8.21 7.49 17.81
CA ASP A 218 8.63 7.92 19.14
C ASP A 218 7.64 8.97 19.65
N ASN A 219 6.78 8.55 20.57
CA ASN A 219 5.69 9.35 21.11
C ASN A 219 4.83 10.02 20.00
N CYS A 220 4.63 9.31 18.90
CA CYS A 220 3.83 9.78 17.77
C CYS A 220 2.37 9.86 18.19
N ARG A 221 1.79 11.06 18.18
CA ARG A 221 0.40 11.29 18.62
C ARG A 221 -0.53 11.30 17.43
N VAL A 222 -1.52 10.40 17.44
CA VAL A 222 -2.56 10.32 16.40
C VAL A 222 -3.94 10.45 17.03
N HIS A 223 -4.84 11.18 16.37
CA HIS A 223 -6.21 11.36 16.88
C HIS A 223 -7.05 10.09 16.63
N GLU A 224 -8.08 9.84 17.44
CA GLU A 224 -8.95 8.66 17.29
C GLU A 224 -9.68 8.62 15.94
N SER A 225 -9.91 9.78 15.30
CA SER A 225 -10.44 9.86 13.93
C SER A 225 -9.51 9.30 12.85
N GLN A 226 -8.24 9.01 13.19
CA GLN A 226 -7.29 8.34 12.32
C GLN A 226 -7.32 6.82 12.45
N VAL A 227 -8.15 6.25 13.34
CA VAL A 227 -8.38 4.81 13.39
C VAL A 227 -9.08 4.37 12.10
N LEU A 228 -8.48 3.44 11.37
CA LEU A 228 -9.10 2.80 10.21
C LEU A 228 -9.84 1.55 10.70
N GLY A 229 -11.16 1.51 10.51
CA GLY A 229 -11.99 0.42 11.04
C GLY A 229 -12.36 0.61 12.51
N GLU A 230 -12.10 -0.41 13.33
CA GLU A 230 -12.46 -0.43 14.75
C GLU A 230 -11.21 -0.54 15.63
N VAL A 231 -11.27 0.04 16.83
CA VAL A 231 -10.22 -0.14 17.83
C VAL A 231 -10.24 -1.60 18.29
N ASP A 232 -9.04 -2.19 18.44
CA ASP A 232 -8.84 -3.51 19.03
C ASP A 232 -9.39 -4.70 18.18
N HIS A 233 -9.52 -4.53 16.86
CA HIS A 233 -10.09 -5.51 15.93
C HIS A 233 -9.08 -6.11 14.94
#